data_AF-A0A3B8ZC19-F1
#
_entry.id   AF-A0A3B8ZC19-F1
#
_cell.length_a   1.000
_cell.length_b   1.000
_cell.length_c   1.000
_cell.angle_alpha   90.00
_cell.angle_beta   90.00
_cell.angle_gamma   90.00
#
_symmetry.space_group_name_H-M   'P 1'
#
loop_
_entity.id
_entity.type
_entity.pdbx_description
1 polymer ?
#
loop_
_entity_poly.entity_id
_entity_poly.type
_entity_poly.pdbx_seq_one_letter_code
_entity_poly.pdbx_strand_id
1 'polypeptide(L)'
;MKLAFKNPFFGIRFKLVLLSTILLVIPWLGYQYILEMEDYLRRGQEQTVLGTAQALATALNERPELFNEDSYGPARRSEDLYVYPIFSPLSLVDGSLVDWGEYQQYEVEYG
;
A
#
# COMPACT_ATOMS: atom_id res chain seq x y z
N MET A 1 -0.67 -69.05 24.16
CA MET A 1 -1.40 -67.97 23.46
C MET A 1 -0.39 -66.92 23.02
N LYS A 2 0.02 -66.91 21.74
CA LYS A 2 1.04 -65.97 21.24
C LYS A 2 0.36 -64.66 20.86
N LEU A 3 0.56 -63.59 21.64
CA LEU A 3 0.16 -62.24 21.24
C LEU A 3 1.15 -61.75 20.18
N ALA A 4 0.68 -61.67 18.93
CA ALA A 4 1.42 -61.04 17.85
C ALA A 4 1.39 -59.52 18.05
N PHE A 5 2.50 -58.95 18.56
CA PHE A 5 2.73 -57.51 18.53
C PHE A 5 2.92 -57.09 17.07
N LYS A 6 1.87 -56.53 16.47
CA LYS A 6 1.91 -55.96 15.12
C LYS A 6 2.41 -54.52 15.25
N ASN A 7 3.67 -54.26 14.90
CA ASN A 7 4.28 -52.93 14.99
C ASN A 7 3.40 -51.87 14.27
N PRO A 8 2.73 -50.95 14.99
CA PRO A 8 1.78 -50.01 14.39
C PRO A 8 2.48 -49.00 13.44
N PHE A 9 3.77 -48.79 13.63
CA PHE A 9 4.61 -47.85 12.87
C PHE A 9 4.89 -48.26 11.42
N PHE A 10 4.68 -49.53 11.05
CA PHE A 10 4.91 -50.02 9.68
C PHE A 10 3.62 -50.31 8.90
N GLY A 11 2.44 -50.03 9.48
CA GLY A 11 1.16 -50.21 8.82
C GLY A 11 0.86 -49.12 7.77
N ILE A 12 0.11 -49.48 6.72
CA ILE A 12 -0.31 -48.55 5.66
C ILE A 12 -1.06 -47.32 6.20
N ARG A 13 -1.83 -47.48 7.29
CA ARG A 13 -2.56 -46.39 7.95
C ARG A 13 -1.63 -45.29 8.45
N PHE A 14 -0.51 -45.66 9.08
CA PHE A 14 0.48 -44.71 9.57
C PHE A 14 1.14 -43.94 8.41
N LYS A 15 1.48 -44.65 7.32
CA LYS A 15 2.03 -44.03 6.10
C LYS A 15 1.05 -43.02 5.48
N LEU A 16 -0.25 -43.34 5.45
CA LEU A 16 -1.29 -42.44 4.94
C LEU A 16 -1.47 -41.20 5.83
N VAL A 17 -1.47 -41.35 7.15
CA VAL A 17 -1.53 -40.22 8.07
C VAL A 17 -0.31 -39.32 7.90
N LEU A 18 0.89 -39.90 7.80
CA LEU A 18 2.13 -39.15 7.59
C LEU A 18 2.10 -38.40 6.25
N LEU A 19 1.70 -39.07 5.16
CA LEU A 19 1.57 -38.47 3.84
C LEU A 19 0.52 -37.34 3.84
N SER A 20 -0.64 -37.57 4.45
CA SER A 20 -1.70 -36.56 4.55
C SER A 20 -1.26 -35.36 5.38
N THR A 21 -0.44 -35.57 6.42
CA THR A 21 0.10 -34.48 7.24
C THR A 21 1.06 -33.63 6.44
N ILE A 22 1.96 -34.25 5.67
CA ILE A 22 2.87 -33.53 4.77
C ILE A 22 2.08 -32.77 3.70
N LEU A 23 1.05 -33.39 3.13
CA LEU A 23 0.19 -32.75 2.13
C LEU A 23 -0.50 -31.50 2.71
N LEU A 24 -0.84 -31.51 4.01
CA LEU A 24 -1.46 -30.38 4.70
C LEU A 24 -0.50 -29.20 4.93
N VAL A 25 0.82 -29.42 4.88
CA VAL A 25 1.81 -28.34 4.97
C VAL A 25 1.81 -27.48 3.70
N ILE A 26 1.44 -28.06 2.55
CA ILE A 26 1.41 -27.37 1.25
C ILE A 26 0.48 -26.14 1.26
N PRO A 27 -0.81 -26.23 1.63
CA PRO A 27 -1.69 -25.06 1.66
C PRO A 27 -1.22 -24.00 2.66
N TRP A 28 -0.62 -24.41 3.79
CA TRP A 28 -0.05 -23.48 4.75
C TRP A 28 1.12 -22.68 4.15
N LEU A 29 2.07 -23.36 3.50
CA LEU A 29 3.19 -22.71 2.82
C LEU A 29 2.74 -21.85 1.65
N GLY A 30 1.73 -22.30 0.89
CA GLY A 30 1.15 -21.53 -0.20
C GLY A 30 0.53 -20.21 0.29
N TYR A 31 -0.18 -20.26 1.43
CA TYR A 31 -0.75 -19.06 2.05
C TYR A 31 0.33 -18.07 2.50
N GLN A 32 1.37 -18.55 3.20
CA GLN A 32 2.49 -17.71 3.62
C GLN A 32 3.21 -17.09 2.43
N TYR A 33 3.44 -17.87 1.37
CA TYR A 33 4.06 -17.39 0.15
C TYR A 33 3.26 -16.27 -0.51
N ILE A 34 1.93 -16.39 -0.60
CA ILE A 34 1.07 -15.34 -1.19
C ILE A 34 1.19 -14.04 -0.40
N LEU A 35 1.19 -14.10 0.94
CA LEU A 35 1.33 -12.92 1.79
C LEU A 35 2.69 -12.24 1.59
N GLU A 36 3.76 -13.02 1.57
CA GLU A 36 5.12 -12.50 1.35
C GLU A 36 5.24 -11.85 -0.04
N MET A 37 4.63 -12.45 -1.06
CA MET A 37 4.61 -11.89 -2.41
C MET A 37 3.78 -10.61 -2.50
N GLU A 38 2.64 -10.53 -1.81
CA GLU A 38 1.84 -9.30 -1.76
C GLU A 38 2.66 -8.14 -1.19
N ASP A 39 3.30 -8.36 -0.05
CA ASP A 39 4.11 -7.35 0.63
C ASP A 39 5.34 -6.97 -0.20
N TYR A 40 6.03 -7.93 -0.82
CA TYR A 40 7.14 -7.66 -1.74
C TYR A 40 6.71 -6.78 -2.92
N LEU A 41 5.60 -7.13 -3.57
CA LEU A 41 5.08 -6.37 -4.71
C LEU A 41 4.64 -4.96 -4.31
N ARG A 42 3.97 -4.84 -3.16
CA ARG A 42 3.52 -3.55 -2.63
C ARG A 42 4.70 -2.60 -2.39
N ARG A 43 5.77 -3.10 -1.76
CA ARG A 43 6.99 -2.29 -1.54
C ARG A 43 7.66 -1.85 -2.84
N GLY A 44 7.70 -2.74 -3.84
CA GLY A 44 8.24 -2.38 -5.16
C GLY A 44 7.47 -1.24 -5.83
N GLN A 45 6.14 -1.26 -5.72
CA GLN A 45 5.29 -0.17 -6.22
C GLN A 45 5.53 1.13 -5.44
N GLU A 46 5.55 1.06 -4.11
CA GLU A 46 5.79 2.22 -3.24
C GLU A 46 7.12 2.90 -3.56
N GLN A 47 8.21 2.13 -3.69
CA GLN A 47 9.52 2.66 -4.06
C GLN A 47 9.53 3.31 -5.44
N THR A 48 8.81 2.74 -6.41
CA THR A 48 8.69 3.30 -7.75
C THR A 48 7.96 4.66 -7.71
N VAL A 49 6.84 4.73 -6.97
CA VAL A 49 6.06 5.97 -6.81
C VAL A 49 6.86 7.05 -6.07
N LEU A 50 7.59 6.68 -5.01
CA LEU A 50 8.44 7.62 -4.28
C LEU A 50 9.59 8.12 -5.17
N GLY A 51 10.21 7.24 -5.95
CA GLY A 51 11.28 7.60 -6.87
C GLY A 51 10.81 8.56 -7.97
N THR A 52 9.63 8.33 -8.54
CA THR A 52 9.06 9.24 -9.55
C THR A 52 8.68 10.58 -8.95
N ALA A 53 8.07 10.60 -7.76
CA ALA A 53 7.75 11.84 -7.04
C ALA A 53 9.02 12.65 -6.74
N GLN A 54 10.08 11.99 -6.28
CA GLN A 54 11.35 12.65 -5.98
C GLN A 54 12.05 13.18 -7.25
N ALA A 55 12.03 12.40 -8.34
CA ALA A 55 12.59 12.83 -9.62
C ALA A 55 11.81 14.03 -10.19
N LEU A 56 10.47 14.01 -10.11
CA LEU A 56 9.63 15.11 -10.55
C LEU A 56 9.87 16.37 -9.70
N ALA A 57 9.91 16.22 -8.38
CA ALA A 57 10.20 17.33 -7.46
C ALA A 57 11.58 17.95 -7.74
N THR A 58 12.60 17.12 -7.98
CA THR A 58 13.94 17.58 -8.37
C THR A 58 13.91 18.34 -9.70
N ALA A 59 13.30 17.76 -10.73
CA ALA A 59 13.23 18.36 -12.06
C ALA A 59 12.45 19.69 -12.07
N LEU A 60 11.40 19.81 -11.25
CA LEU A 60 10.65 21.06 -11.06
C LEU A 60 11.47 22.08 -10.26
N ASN A 61 12.12 21.66 -9.19
CA ASN A 61 12.96 22.53 -8.35
C ASN A 61 14.14 23.13 -9.13
N GLU A 62 14.66 22.42 -10.14
CA GLU A 62 15.71 22.92 -11.04
C GLU A 62 15.24 23.97 -12.06
N ARG A 63 13.92 24.20 -12.17
CA ARG A 63 13.31 25.15 -13.13
C ARG A 63 12.48 26.22 -12.41
N PRO A 64 13.10 27.07 -11.57
CA PRO A 64 12.40 28.12 -10.84
C PRO A 64 11.66 29.08 -11.79
N GLU A 65 12.11 29.25 -13.03
CA GLU A 65 11.43 30.10 -14.02
C GLU A 65 10.02 29.64 -14.41
N LEU A 66 9.67 28.37 -14.19
CA LEU A 66 8.30 27.87 -14.36
C LEU A 66 7.33 28.42 -13.30
N PHE A 67 7.86 28.96 -12.20
CA PHE A 67 7.11 29.49 -11.07
C PHE A 67 7.21 31.02 -10.95
N ASN A 68 7.57 31.72 -12.04
CA ASN A 68 7.65 33.17 -12.04
C ASN A 68 6.27 33.81 -11.79
N GLU A 69 6.19 34.68 -10.77
CA GLU A 69 4.96 35.38 -10.38
C GLU A 69 4.37 36.24 -11.50
N ASP A 70 5.23 36.75 -12.38
CA ASP A 70 4.86 37.57 -13.54
C ASP A 70 4.21 36.76 -14.68
N SER A 71 4.33 35.43 -14.67
CA SER A 71 3.72 34.54 -15.67
C SER A 71 2.26 34.18 -15.34
N TYR A 72 1.79 34.48 -14.12
CA TYR A 72 0.41 34.20 -13.72
C TYR A 72 -0.54 35.29 -14.26
N GLY A 73 -1.56 34.87 -15.00
CA GLY A 73 -2.67 35.74 -15.39
C GLY A 73 -3.60 36.04 -14.22
N PRO A 74 -4.51 37.03 -14.34
CA PRO A 74 -5.56 37.23 -13.34
C PRO A 74 -6.39 35.96 -13.20
N ALA A 75 -6.45 35.43 -11.99
CA ALA A 75 -6.93 34.08 -11.79
C ALA A 75 -8.40 33.90 -12.19
N ARG A 76 -8.67 32.86 -12.97
CA ARG A 76 -10.02 32.44 -13.35
C ARG A 76 -10.44 31.32 -12.41
N ARG A 77 -11.46 31.61 -11.59
CA ARG A 77 -11.98 30.75 -10.50
C ARG A 77 -12.29 29.30 -10.93
N SER A 78 -12.48 29.02 -12.22
CA SER A 78 -12.79 27.68 -12.75
C SER A 78 -11.59 26.91 -13.30
N GLU A 79 -10.47 27.57 -13.59
CA GLU A 79 -9.31 26.97 -14.27
C GLU A 79 -8.06 26.92 -13.39
N ASP A 80 -7.97 27.82 -12.40
CA ASP A 80 -6.79 27.96 -11.55
C ASP A 80 -6.98 27.31 -10.17
N LEU A 81 -6.04 26.43 -9.80
CA LEU A 81 -5.99 25.81 -8.48
C LEU A 81 -5.37 26.80 -7.47
N TYR A 82 -6.17 27.24 -6.51
CA TYR A 82 -5.70 28.07 -5.40
C TYR A 82 -5.25 27.23 -4.21
N VAL A 83 -4.03 27.49 -3.73
CA VAL A 83 -3.52 26.90 -2.49
C VAL A 83 -3.78 27.87 -1.34
N TYR A 84 -4.57 27.44 -0.35
CA TYR A 84 -4.83 28.22 0.86
C TYR A 84 -3.80 27.88 1.94
N PRO A 85 -3.26 28.88 2.65
CA PRO A 85 -2.33 28.62 3.74
C PRO A 85 -3.02 27.85 4.86
N ILE A 86 -2.36 26.79 5.32
CA ILE A 86 -2.85 25.91 6.38
C ILE A 86 -2.17 26.35 7.68
N PHE A 87 -2.95 26.75 8.68
CA PHE A 87 -2.45 27.29 9.95
C PHE A 87 -2.46 26.27 11.10
N SER A 88 -2.97 25.05 10.83
CA SER A 88 -3.07 23.94 11.78
C SER A 88 -2.62 22.64 11.14
N PRO A 89 -1.89 21.76 11.86
CA PRO A 89 -1.47 20.48 11.31
C PRO A 89 -2.69 19.62 10.92
N LEU A 90 -2.65 19.06 9.70
CA LEU A 90 -3.66 18.15 9.17
C LEU A 90 -3.15 16.70 9.22
N SER A 91 -4.05 15.77 9.50
CA SER A 91 -3.80 14.34 9.45
C SER A 91 -4.06 13.82 8.04
N LEU A 92 -2.98 13.53 7.30
CA LEU A 92 -3.08 13.05 5.91
C LEU A 92 -3.22 11.53 5.81
N VAL A 93 -2.96 10.81 6.91
CA VAL A 93 -2.78 9.34 6.92
C VAL A 93 -4.06 8.60 7.32
N ASP A 94 -4.95 9.24 8.06
CA ASP A 94 -6.17 8.59 8.58
C ASP A 94 -7.37 8.67 7.62
N GLY A 95 -7.29 9.46 6.54
CA GLY A 95 -8.38 9.68 5.60
C GLY A 95 -9.57 10.46 6.18
N SER A 96 -9.40 11.08 7.34
CA SER A 96 -10.40 11.92 7.98
C SER A 96 -10.49 13.28 7.27
N LEU A 97 -11.72 13.81 7.17
CA LEU A 97 -11.97 15.19 6.70
C LEU A 97 -12.31 16.15 7.86
N VAL A 98 -12.23 15.69 9.11
CA VAL A 98 -12.71 16.45 10.28
C VAL A 98 -11.88 17.72 10.50
N ASP A 99 -10.58 17.61 10.38
CA ASP A 99 -9.59 18.69 10.49
C ASP A 99 -9.62 19.65 9.28
N TRP A 100 -10.22 19.22 8.17
CA TRP A 100 -10.50 20.08 7.00
C TRP A 100 -11.71 21.00 7.21
N GLY A 101 -12.51 20.81 8.28
CA GLY A 101 -13.72 21.58 8.54
C GLY A 101 -13.52 23.10 8.55
N GLU A 102 -12.42 23.59 9.14
CA GLU A 102 -12.08 25.03 9.18
C GLU A 102 -11.79 25.61 7.78
N TYR A 103 -11.48 24.75 6.81
CA TYR A 103 -11.15 25.10 5.42
C TYR A 103 -12.30 24.83 4.43
N GLN A 104 -13.46 24.32 4.88
CA GLN A 104 -14.62 24.04 4.01
C GLN A 104 -15.09 25.26 3.20
N GLN A 105 -14.88 26.47 3.71
CA GLN A 105 -15.19 27.71 3.00
C GLN A 105 -14.45 27.86 1.65
N TYR A 106 -13.37 27.10 1.47
CA TYR A 106 -12.53 27.08 0.27
C TYR A 106 -12.81 25.88 -0.64
N GLU A 107 -13.76 25.01 -0.28
CA GLU A 107 -14.13 23.84 -1.07
C GLU A 107 -14.74 24.29 -2.40
N VAL A 108 -14.25 23.69 -3.49
CA VAL A 108 -14.74 23.92 -4.85
C VAL A 108 -15.28 22.60 -5.38
N GLU A 109 -16.55 22.59 -5.76
CA GLU A 109 -17.17 21.42 -6.39
C GLU A 109 -16.63 21.28 -7.82
N TYR A 110 -15.78 20.28 -8.03
CA TYR A 110 -15.35 19.84 -9.35
C TYR A 110 -16.32 18.76 -9.82
N GLY A 111 -17.14 19.08 -10.83
CA GLY A 111 -18.11 18.17 -11.45
C GLY A 111 -17.51 17.20 -12.46
#